data_AF-A0A5C6X3V8-F1
#
_entry.id   AF-A0A5C6X3V8-F1
#
_cell.length_a   1.000
_cell.length_b   1.000
_cell.length_c   1.000
_cell.angle_alpha   90.00
_cell.angle_beta   90.00
_cell.angle_gamma   90.00
#
_symmetry.space_group_name_H-M   'P 1'
#
loop_
_entity.id
_entity.type
_entity.pdbx_description
1 polymer ?
#
loop_
_entity_poly.entity_id
_entity_poly.type
_entity_poly.pdbx_seq_one_letter_code
_entity_poly.pdbx_strand_id
1 'polypeptide(L)'
;MESCAPGYTCQQTEDESGPACLSNAPECGNGRVEFGEVCDGEEGCAEDCLSVEEPVEEPEVSGGSVTMSLYGGEPQTVSGDAPAVRAELSFGRLFVSSSLNAITFGMDLPEAGSEVPVEQPLEAGLIENVGGTTCSYNASTMANISAFDEAAQTIAGSAAFTLFCQSGICGSECSPTIDVELEFDVRWVELEE
;
A
#
# COMPACT_ATOMS: atom_id res chain seq x y z
N MET A 1 -7.40 -58.72 -7.61
CA MET A 1 -6.01 -58.51 -7.18
C MET A 1 -5.97 -57.12 -6.58
N GLU A 2 -6.19 -57.03 -5.28
CA GLU A 2 -6.13 -55.80 -4.51
C GLU A 2 -4.69 -55.66 -4.00
N SER A 3 -3.77 -55.26 -4.87
CA SER A 3 -2.39 -55.02 -4.46
C SER A 3 -2.11 -53.53 -4.60
N CYS A 4 -2.00 -52.86 -3.46
CA CYS A 4 -1.49 -51.51 -3.38
C CYS A 4 0.01 -51.49 -3.71
N ALA A 5 0.52 -50.33 -4.11
CA ALA A 5 1.96 -50.15 -4.30
C ALA A 5 2.70 -50.41 -2.97
N PRO A 6 3.99 -50.84 -3.01
CA PRO A 6 4.81 -50.92 -1.80
C PRO A 6 4.76 -49.61 -1.02
N GLY A 7 4.50 -49.68 0.29
CA GLY A 7 4.26 -48.51 1.15
C GLY A 7 2.79 -48.25 1.46
N TYR A 8 1.86 -48.85 0.70
CA TYR A 8 0.42 -48.64 0.88
C TYR A 8 -0.30 -49.93 1.32
N THR A 9 -1.30 -49.80 2.19
CA THR A 9 -2.18 -50.88 2.65
C THR A 9 -3.61 -50.63 2.19
N CYS A 10 -4.25 -51.70 1.72
CA CYS A 10 -5.65 -51.65 1.31
C CYS A 10 -6.54 -51.59 2.57
N GLN A 11 -7.29 -50.50 2.76
CA GLN A 11 -8.35 -50.39 3.76
C GLN A 11 -9.71 -50.23 3.09
N GLN A 12 -10.73 -50.85 3.69
CA GLN A 12 -12.12 -50.60 3.33
C GLN A 12 -12.54 -49.24 3.89
N THR A 13 -13.02 -48.35 3.03
CA THR A 13 -13.58 -47.08 3.47
C THR A 13 -14.99 -47.30 4.03
N GLU A 14 -15.34 -46.58 5.10
CA GLU A 14 -16.65 -46.74 5.79
C GLU A 14 -17.81 -46.10 5.02
N ASP A 15 -17.52 -45.35 3.94
CA ASP A 15 -18.46 -44.55 3.14
C ASP A 15 -18.98 -45.27 1.88
N GLU A 16 -18.79 -46.59 1.77
CA GLU A 16 -19.16 -47.42 0.61
C GLU A 16 -18.40 -47.09 -0.70
N SER A 17 -17.37 -46.23 -0.66
CA SER A 17 -16.53 -45.87 -1.82
C SER A 17 -15.61 -47.01 -2.30
N GLY A 18 -15.48 -48.07 -1.50
CA GLY A 18 -14.70 -49.27 -1.83
C GLY A 18 -13.28 -49.26 -1.26
N PRO A 19 -12.46 -50.29 -1.56
CA PRO A 19 -11.12 -50.42 -0.99
C PRO A 19 -10.17 -49.32 -1.51
N ALA A 20 -9.58 -48.55 -0.60
CA ALA A 20 -8.57 -47.53 -0.89
C ALA A 20 -7.19 -47.98 -0.42
N CYS A 21 -6.15 -47.61 -1.17
CA CYS A 21 -4.76 -47.84 -0.78
C CYS A 21 -4.27 -46.67 0.06
N LEU A 22 -4.13 -46.88 1.37
CA LEU A 22 -3.68 -45.86 2.32
C LEU A 22 -2.19 -46.00 2.59
N SER A 23 -1.47 -44.88 2.69
CA SER A 23 -0.05 -44.91 3.08
C SER A 23 0.08 -45.51 4.49
N ASN A 24 1.08 -46.37 4.70
CA ASN A 24 1.32 -46.98 6.01
C ASN A 24 2.07 -46.06 6.98
N ALA A 25 2.67 -45.00 6.47
CA ALA A 25 3.39 -44.00 7.21
C ALA A 25 3.26 -42.70 6.41
N PRO A 26 2.21 -41.89 6.64
CA PRO A 26 2.08 -40.62 5.97
C PRO A 26 3.32 -39.77 6.29
N GLU A 27 4.03 -39.33 5.25
CA GLU A 27 5.25 -38.53 5.36
C GLU A 27 4.98 -37.12 4.84
N CYS A 28 4.64 -36.22 5.75
CA CYS A 28 4.56 -34.80 5.43
C CYS A 28 5.91 -34.27 4.91
N GLY A 29 5.87 -33.56 3.79
CA GLY A 29 7.00 -33.05 3.03
C GLY A 29 7.45 -33.92 1.84
N ASN A 30 6.68 -34.93 1.41
CA ASN A 30 7.10 -35.86 0.34
C ASN A 30 6.64 -35.43 -1.08
N GLY A 31 5.79 -34.40 -1.16
CA GLY A 31 5.24 -33.84 -2.39
C GLY A 31 4.03 -34.60 -2.95
N ARG A 32 3.35 -35.41 -2.14
CA ARG A 32 2.10 -36.13 -2.44
C ARG A 32 1.20 -36.11 -1.20
N VAL A 33 0.01 -35.53 -1.35
CA VAL A 33 -1.03 -35.60 -0.31
C VAL A 33 -1.46 -37.04 -0.06
N GLU A 34 -1.16 -37.56 1.13
CA GLU A 34 -1.52 -38.90 1.58
C GLU A 34 -2.79 -38.89 2.45
N PHE A 35 -3.36 -40.07 2.71
CA PHE A 35 -4.58 -40.16 3.50
C PHE A 35 -4.34 -39.69 4.94
N GLY A 36 -5.07 -38.65 5.34
CA GLY A 36 -4.90 -37.98 6.63
C GLY A 36 -4.24 -36.61 6.51
N GLU A 37 -3.66 -36.28 5.36
CA GLU A 37 -3.09 -34.97 5.03
C GLU A 37 -4.10 -34.12 4.25
N VAL A 38 -4.03 -32.81 4.43
CA VAL A 38 -4.82 -31.80 3.71
C VAL A 38 -4.00 -31.17 2.57
N CYS A 39 -2.69 -31.12 2.72
CA CYS A 39 -1.69 -30.60 1.78
C CYS A 39 -0.37 -31.35 2.01
N ASP A 40 0.64 -31.17 1.15
CA ASP A 40 1.94 -31.82 1.38
C ASP A 40 3.15 -30.98 0.95
N GLY A 41 3.80 -30.33 1.93
CA GLY A 41 5.13 -29.71 1.79
C GLY A 41 5.23 -28.54 0.80
N GLU A 42 4.11 -28.14 0.21
CA GLU A 42 4.01 -26.98 -0.67
C GLU A 42 3.84 -25.68 0.11
N GLU A 43 4.10 -24.54 -0.54
CA GLU A 43 3.93 -23.22 0.06
C GLU A 43 2.48 -23.02 0.53
N GLY A 44 2.32 -22.61 1.80
CA GLY A 44 1.01 -22.54 2.44
C GLY A 44 0.54 -23.87 3.05
N CYS A 45 1.36 -24.91 3.12
CA CYS A 45 1.05 -26.12 3.89
C CYS A 45 1.68 -26.09 5.28
N ALA A 46 0.89 -26.36 6.33
CA ALA A 46 1.40 -26.44 7.70
C ALA A 46 2.44 -27.57 7.84
N GLU A 47 3.38 -27.43 8.79
CA GLU A 47 4.43 -28.43 9.04
C GLU A 47 3.90 -29.83 9.42
N ASP A 48 2.66 -29.90 9.90
CA ASP A 48 1.99 -31.17 10.23
C ASP A 48 1.12 -31.72 9.07
N CYS A 49 1.02 -30.98 7.96
CA CYS A 49 0.19 -31.28 6.80
C CYS A 49 -1.31 -31.46 7.11
N LEU A 50 -1.78 -31.01 8.29
CA LEU A 50 -3.20 -31.14 8.70
C LEU A 50 -4.03 -29.91 8.37
N SER A 51 -3.40 -28.83 7.91
CA SER A 51 -4.06 -27.60 7.50
C SER A 51 -3.25 -26.85 6.46
N VAL A 52 -3.95 -26.07 5.64
CA VAL A 52 -3.35 -25.04 4.79
C VAL A 52 -3.14 -23.81 5.67
N GLU A 53 -1.90 -23.33 5.76
CA GLU A 53 -1.59 -22.00 6.27
C GLU A 53 -1.96 -20.99 5.17
N GLU A 54 -2.97 -20.18 5.44
CA GLU A 54 -3.26 -19.06 4.54
C GLU A 54 -2.02 -18.16 4.51
N PRO A 55 -1.57 -17.71 3.32
CA PRO A 55 -0.47 -16.77 3.25
C PRO A 55 -0.85 -15.57 4.11
N VAL A 56 -0.02 -15.25 5.10
CA VAL A 56 -0.14 -14.00 5.82
C VAL A 56 0.24 -12.94 4.82
N GLU A 57 -0.74 -12.33 4.14
CA GLU A 57 -0.51 -11.10 3.41
C GLU A 57 -0.04 -10.08 4.44
N GLU A 58 1.27 -9.85 4.51
CA GLU A 58 1.79 -8.69 5.23
C GLU A 58 1.10 -7.49 4.60
N PRO A 59 0.38 -6.65 5.38
CA PRO A 59 -0.29 -5.51 4.81
C PRO A 59 0.78 -4.66 4.12
N GLU A 60 0.65 -4.49 2.81
CA GLU A 60 1.50 -3.56 2.09
C GLU A 60 1.36 -2.22 2.81
N VAL A 61 2.48 -1.71 3.33
CA VAL A 61 2.52 -0.40 3.98
C VAL A 61 2.88 0.63 2.93
N SER A 62 2.17 1.75 2.92
CA SER A 62 2.54 2.87 2.06
C SER A 62 3.87 3.47 2.48
N GLY A 63 4.54 4.16 1.56
CA GLY A 63 5.87 4.70 1.83
C GLY A 63 6.46 5.46 0.66
N GLY A 64 7.78 5.67 0.74
CA GLY A 64 8.57 6.32 -0.30
C GLY A 64 9.30 7.54 0.22
N SER A 65 9.32 8.62 -0.55
CA SER A 65 9.99 9.87 -0.21
C SER A 65 9.15 11.09 -0.61
N VAL A 66 9.19 12.11 0.24
CA VAL A 66 8.61 13.43 -0.02
C VAL A 66 9.66 14.48 0.31
N THR A 67 9.95 15.36 -0.64
CA THR A 67 10.81 16.52 -0.48
C THR A 67 9.98 17.77 -0.61
N MET A 68 10.14 18.71 0.32
CA MET A 68 9.34 19.92 0.32
C MET A 68 10.09 21.13 0.85
N SER A 69 9.93 22.27 0.18
CA SER A 69 10.26 23.60 0.71
C SER A 69 8.98 24.34 1.07
N LEU A 70 8.98 25.02 2.22
CA LEU A 70 7.93 25.93 2.67
C LEU A 70 8.52 27.30 2.97
N TYR A 71 7.73 28.35 2.74
CA TYR A 71 8.13 29.75 3.00
C TYR A 71 9.44 30.17 2.29
N GLY A 72 9.77 29.52 1.17
CA GLY A 72 11.04 29.72 0.46
C GLY A 72 12.26 29.28 1.28
N GLY A 73 12.09 28.38 2.25
CA GLY A 73 13.17 27.77 3.01
C GLY A 73 13.96 26.73 2.21
N GLU A 74 14.95 26.11 2.84
CA GLU A 74 15.65 24.98 2.23
C GLU A 74 14.72 23.75 2.14
N PRO A 75 14.74 23.01 1.01
CA PRO A 75 13.98 21.77 0.90
C PRO A 75 14.36 20.75 1.96
N GLN A 76 13.36 20.08 2.54
CA GLN A 76 13.52 18.99 3.50
C GLN A 76 12.94 17.71 2.93
N THR A 77 13.66 16.60 3.10
CA THR A 77 13.23 15.28 2.64
C THR A 77 12.90 14.38 3.83
N VAL A 78 11.78 13.68 3.74
CA VAL A 78 11.47 12.52 4.57
C VAL A 78 11.33 11.30 3.69
N SER A 79 11.83 10.17 4.18
CA SER A 79 11.74 8.88 3.50
C SER A 79 11.46 7.76 4.49
N GLY A 80 10.78 6.72 4.03
CA GLY A 80 10.42 5.54 4.82
C GLY A 80 8.97 5.13 4.59
N ASP A 81 8.56 4.05 5.25
CA ASP A 81 7.18 3.59 5.25
C ASP A 81 6.32 4.39 6.24
N ALA A 82 5.01 4.21 6.19
CA ALA A 82 4.06 4.79 7.13
C ALA A 82 4.52 4.49 8.58
N PRO A 83 4.53 5.49 9.49
CA PRO A 83 3.90 6.81 9.36
C PRO A 83 4.80 7.92 8.82
N ALA A 84 6.03 7.62 8.38
CA ALA A 84 6.96 8.66 7.89
C ALA A 84 6.47 9.27 6.58
N VAL A 85 6.06 8.42 5.63
CA VAL A 85 5.35 8.79 4.40
C VAL A 85 4.12 7.92 4.31
N ARG A 86 2.96 8.54 4.09
CA ARG A 86 1.70 7.85 3.81
C ARG A 86 1.23 8.21 2.43
N ALA A 87 0.83 7.21 1.67
CA ALA A 87 0.23 7.33 0.35
C ALA A 87 -0.92 6.33 0.26
N GLU A 88 -2.15 6.82 0.30
CA GLU A 88 -3.35 6.00 0.44
C GLU A 88 -4.31 6.33 -0.70
N LEU A 89 -4.69 5.33 -1.50
CA LEU A 89 -5.68 5.47 -2.54
C LEU A 89 -7.07 5.18 -1.94
N SER A 90 -7.95 6.17 -1.98
CA SER A 90 -9.32 6.05 -1.46
C SER A 90 -10.29 6.87 -2.32
N PHE A 91 -11.45 6.31 -2.62
CA PHE A 91 -12.47 6.92 -3.49
C PHE A 91 -11.93 7.39 -4.86
N GLY A 92 -10.98 6.65 -5.42
CA GLY A 92 -10.33 6.98 -6.70
C GLY A 92 -9.34 8.14 -6.63
N ARG A 93 -8.95 8.57 -5.43
CA ARG A 93 -8.04 9.69 -5.21
C ARG A 93 -6.90 9.30 -4.29
N LEU A 94 -5.67 9.62 -4.70
CA LEU A 94 -4.47 9.39 -3.92
C LEU A 94 -4.28 10.50 -2.90
N PHE A 95 -4.14 10.14 -1.63
CA PHE A 95 -3.79 11.04 -0.55
C PHE A 95 -2.36 10.79 -0.09
N VAL A 96 -1.51 11.82 -0.18
CA VAL A 96 -0.11 11.76 0.27
C VAL A 96 0.10 12.69 1.45
N SER A 97 0.81 12.22 2.47
CA SER A 97 1.27 13.04 3.60
C SER A 97 2.62 12.54 4.10
N SER A 98 3.33 13.38 4.84
CA SER A 98 4.60 13.00 5.46
C SER A 98 4.72 13.52 6.88
N SER A 99 5.64 12.98 7.66
CA SER A 99 5.91 13.47 9.01
C SER A 99 6.63 14.82 9.06
N LEU A 100 6.99 15.43 7.91
CA LEU A 100 7.62 16.75 7.85
C LEU A 100 6.71 17.83 8.42
N ASN A 101 5.43 17.78 8.06
CA ASN A 101 4.44 18.79 8.42
C ASN A 101 3.02 18.22 8.30
N ALA A 102 2.03 19.05 8.62
CA ALA A 102 0.63 18.68 8.53
C ALA A 102 0.03 18.98 7.14
N ILE A 103 0.83 18.96 6.07
CA ILE A 103 0.33 19.12 4.71
C ILE A 103 -0.15 17.76 4.20
N THR A 104 -1.37 17.78 3.67
CA THR A 104 -1.94 16.66 2.93
C THR A 104 -2.11 17.07 1.48
N PHE A 105 -1.71 16.18 0.60
CA PHE A 105 -1.88 16.30 -0.85
C PHE A 105 -2.93 15.30 -1.30
N GLY A 106 -3.84 15.74 -2.17
CA GLY A 106 -4.82 14.88 -2.80
C GLY A 106 -4.75 15.02 -4.32
N MET A 107 -4.66 13.93 -5.05
CA MET A 107 -4.61 13.96 -6.51
C MET A 107 -5.29 12.78 -7.17
N ASP A 108 -5.76 12.98 -8.39
CA ASP A 108 -6.21 11.88 -9.24
C ASP A 108 -4.98 11.14 -9.80
N LEU A 109 -5.11 9.82 -9.96
CA LEU A 109 -4.08 9.01 -10.61
C LEU A 109 -4.18 9.14 -12.14
N PRO A 110 -3.05 9.09 -12.87
CA PRO A 110 -3.08 8.88 -14.31
C PRO A 110 -3.82 7.59 -14.70
N GLU A 111 -4.35 7.54 -15.93
CA GLU A 111 -4.93 6.30 -16.45
C GLU A 111 -3.83 5.24 -16.62
N ALA A 112 -4.18 3.98 -16.37
CA ALA A 112 -3.35 2.80 -16.63
C ALA A 112 -2.65 2.86 -17.99
N GLY A 113 -1.31 2.80 -18.01
CA GLY A 113 -0.54 2.80 -19.26
C GLY A 113 -0.42 4.17 -19.95
N SER A 114 -0.79 5.27 -19.28
CA SER A 114 -0.52 6.63 -19.75
C SER A 114 0.98 6.86 -19.98
N GLU A 115 1.32 7.58 -21.04
CA GLU A 115 2.70 8.04 -21.25
C GLU A 115 3.05 9.17 -20.26
N VAL A 116 4.20 9.05 -19.59
CA VAL A 116 4.78 10.11 -18.75
C VAL A 116 5.81 10.91 -19.57
N PRO A 117 5.93 12.24 -19.34
CA PRO A 117 5.28 13.00 -18.28
C PRO A 117 3.83 13.39 -18.58
N VAL A 118 3.00 13.46 -17.54
CA VAL A 118 1.59 13.89 -17.60
C VAL A 118 1.27 14.86 -16.47
N GLU A 119 0.39 15.83 -16.72
CA GLU A 119 -0.08 16.74 -15.67
C GLU A 119 -1.32 16.18 -14.97
N GLN A 120 -1.31 16.13 -13.63
CA GLN A 120 -2.44 15.71 -12.82
C GLN A 120 -2.92 16.82 -11.89
N PRO A 121 -4.24 17.02 -11.72
CA PRO A 121 -4.77 17.93 -10.72
C PRO A 121 -4.30 17.53 -9.31
N LEU A 122 -3.73 18.49 -8.60
CA LEU A 122 -3.25 18.34 -7.24
C LEU A 122 -3.93 19.38 -6.35
N GLU A 123 -4.53 18.95 -5.25
CA GLU A 123 -4.97 19.85 -4.18
C GLU A 123 -4.10 19.63 -2.96
N ALA A 124 -3.77 20.73 -2.29
CA ALA A 124 -2.98 20.71 -1.07
C ALA A 124 -3.74 21.43 0.03
N GLY A 125 -3.67 20.88 1.24
CA GLY A 125 -4.21 21.49 2.45
C GLY A 125 -3.17 21.50 3.56
N LEU A 126 -3.04 22.63 4.26
CA LEU A 126 -2.18 22.77 5.44
C LEU A 126 -3.01 23.31 6.61
N ILE A 127 -2.86 22.68 7.77
CA ILE A 127 -3.33 23.26 9.03
C ILE A 127 -2.14 23.38 9.99
N GLU A 128 -1.87 24.59 10.45
CA GLU A 128 -0.83 24.87 11.45
C GLU A 128 -1.37 25.72 12.60
N ASN A 129 -0.70 25.69 13.76
CA ASN A 129 -1.04 26.52 14.90
C ASN A 129 0.08 27.53 15.17
N VAL A 130 -0.17 28.81 14.91
CA VAL A 130 0.78 29.91 15.07
C VAL A 130 0.30 30.80 16.21
N GLY A 131 1.09 30.89 17.29
CA GLY A 131 0.77 31.75 18.43
C GLY A 131 -0.57 31.43 19.12
N GLY A 132 -1.05 30.18 19.02
CA GLY A 132 -2.36 29.77 19.54
C GLY A 132 -3.54 30.03 18.59
N THR A 133 -3.27 30.52 17.37
CA THR A 133 -4.26 30.68 16.29
C THR A 133 -4.10 29.54 15.29
N THR A 134 -5.20 28.91 14.87
CA THR A 134 -5.18 27.91 13.80
C THR A 134 -5.22 28.60 12.44
N CYS A 135 -4.21 28.35 11.60
CA CYS A 135 -4.11 28.84 10.24
C CYS A 135 -4.40 27.67 9.28
N SER A 136 -5.41 27.86 8.42
CA SER A 136 -5.84 26.87 7.42
C SER A 136 -5.53 27.40 6.04
N TYR A 137 -4.82 26.63 5.24
CA TYR A 137 -4.45 26.99 3.88
C TYR A 137 -4.86 25.92 2.89
N ASN A 138 -5.18 26.35 1.67
CA ASN A 138 -5.40 25.43 0.56
C ASN A 138 -4.86 25.97 -0.76
N ALA A 139 -4.59 25.06 -1.68
CA ALA A 139 -4.28 25.36 -3.08
C ALA A 139 -4.82 24.26 -3.98
N SER A 140 -5.07 24.63 -5.24
CA SER A 140 -5.28 23.70 -6.35
C SER A 140 -4.27 24.06 -7.44
N THR A 141 -3.56 23.07 -7.95
CA THR A 141 -2.50 23.23 -8.95
C THR A 141 -2.43 22.00 -9.87
N MET A 142 -1.49 22.00 -10.81
CA MET A 142 -1.14 20.82 -11.60
C MET A 142 0.21 20.27 -11.12
N ALA A 143 0.27 18.98 -10.84
CA ALA A 143 1.52 18.26 -10.60
C ALA A 143 2.03 17.65 -11.91
N ASN A 144 3.33 17.74 -12.16
CA ASN A 144 3.99 17.04 -13.25
C ASN A 144 4.38 15.64 -12.77
N ILE A 145 3.67 14.63 -13.28
CA ILE A 145 3.97 13.22 -13.01
C ILE A 145 5.07 12.77 -13.95
N SER A 146 6.17 12.32 -13.37
CA SER A 146 7.37 11.89 -14.08
C SER A 146 7.50 10.37 -14.19
N ALA A 147 6.87 9.63 -13.28
CA ALA A 147 6.78 8.17 -13.31
C ALA A 147 5.44 7.71 -12.71
N PHE A 148 4.87 6.66 -13.29
CA PHE A 148 3.63 6.04 -12.83
C PHE A 148 3.63 4.56 -13.23
N ASP A 149 3.42 3.68 -12.25
CA ASP A 149 3.23 2.26 -12.44
C ASP A 149 2.10 1.79 -11.52
N GLU A 150 0.93 1.55 -12.11
CA GLU A 150 -0.26 1.09 -11.39
C GLU A 150 -0.07 -0.32 -10.82
N ALA A 151 0.61 -1.21 -11.55
CA ALA A 151 0.80 -2.59 -11.12
C ALA A 151 1.78 -2.68 -9.94
N ALA A 152 2.78 -1.81 -9.91
CA ALA A 152 3.70 -1.67 -8.78
C ALA A 152 3.20 -0.71 -7.69
N GLN A 153 2.05 -0.07 -7.89
CA GLN A 153 1.49 0.97 -7.03
C GLN A 153 2.48 2.10 -6.69
N THR A 154 3.23 2.59 -7.70
CA THR A 154 4.22 3.67 -7.52
C THR A 154 3.97 4.88 -8.41
N ILE A 155 4.18 6.07 -7.85
CA ILE A 155 4.04 7.35 -8.57
C ILE A 155 5.10 8.35 -8.10
N ALA A 156 5.70 9.05 -9.04
CA ALA A 156 6.66 10.11 -8.75
C ALA A 156 6.35 11.38 -9.56
N GLY A 157 6.49 12.53 -8.93
CA GLY A 157 6.18 13.81 -9.56
C GLY A 157 6.64 15.01 -8.77
N SER A 158 6.34 16.18 -9.30
CA SER A 158 6.68 17.46 -8.69
C SER A 158 5.59 18.50 -8.92
N ALA A 159 5.51 19.48 -8.02
CA ALA A 159 4.62 20.63 -8.15
C ALA A 159 5.24 21.84 -7.47
N ALA A 160 4.98 23.03 -8.03
CA ALA A 160 5.28 24.29 -7.38
C ALA A 160 3.99 25.13 -7.34
N PHE A 161 3.62 25.61 -6.15
CA PHE A 161 2.35 26.33 -5.97
C PHE A 161 2.37 27.21 -4.73
N THR A 162 1.39 28.11 -4.64
CA THR A 162 1.20 28.98 -3.49
C THR A 162 -0.07 28.56 -2.75
N LEU A 163 0.09 28.22 -1.47
CA LEU A 163 -1.02 28.03 -0.53
C LEU A 163 -1.59 29.39 -0.13
N PHE A 164 -2.92 29.49 -0.10
CA PHE A 164 -3.62 30.70 0.31
C PHE A 164 -4.31 30.48 1.64
N CYS A 165 -4.16 31.43 2.57
CA CYS A 165 -4.86 31.37 3.84
C CYS A 165 -6.37 31.53 3.62
N GLN A 166 -7.16 30.64 4.20
CA GLN A 166 -8.61 30.64 4.03
C GLN A 166 -9.25 31.84 4.75
N SER A 167 -9.97 32.65 3.96
CA SER A 167 -10.65 33.83 4.47
C SER A 167 -11.71 33.45 5.50
N GLY A 168 -11.58 34.03 6.70
CA GLY A 168 -12.48 33.76 7.84
C GLY A 168 -11.96 32.76 8.88
N ILE A 169 -10.87 32.04 8.60
CA ILE A 169 -10.16 31.20 9.57
C ILE A 169 -8.86 31.87 10.00
N CYS A 170 -8.12 32.38 9.02
CA CYS A 170 -6.83 33.00 9.27
C CYS A 170 -6.97 34.41 9.87
N GLY A 171 -6.42 34.60 11.07
CA GLY A 171 -6.25 35.90 11.71
C GLY A 171 -4.97 36.61 11.26
N SER A 172 -4.63 37.73 11.91
CA SER A 172 -3.42 38.52 11.63
C SER A 172 -2.10 37.78 11.88
N GLU A 173 -2.14 36.71 12.67
CA GLU A 173 -0.96 35.91 13.03
C GLU A 173 -0.53 34.95 11.91
N CYS A 174 -1.41 34.67 10.95
CA CYS A 174 -1.14 33.75 9.84
C CYS A 174 -0.47 34.47 8.67
N SER A 175 0.44 33.79 7.97
CA SER A 175 0.92 34.29 6.69
C SER A 175 -0.27 34.34 5.70
N PRO A 176 -0.38 35.35 4.82
CA PRO A 176 -1.43 35.35 3.80
C PRO A 176 -1.22 34.26 2.77
N THR A 177 0.04 33.92 2.49
CA THR A 177 0.44 32.93 1.49
C THR A 177 1.67 32.14 1.93
N ILE A 178 1.82 30.93 1.40
CA ILE A 178 3.02 30.09 1.59
C ILE A 178 3.38 29.51 0.23
N ASP A 179 4.58 29.79 -0.26
CA ASP A 179 5.10 29.14 -1.45
C ASP A 179 5.63 27.75 -1.09
N VAL A 180 5.25 26.77 -1.91
CA VAL A 180 5.56 25.36 -1.75
C VAL A 180 6.22 24.85 -3.01
N GLU A 181 7.39 24.22 -2.85
CA GLU A 181 8.00 23.35 -3.86
C GLU A 181 7.91 21.93 -3.33
N LEU A 182 7.31 21.03 -4.11
CA LEU A 182 7.03 19.63 -3.76
C LEU A 182 7.68 18.72 -4.79
N GLU A 183 8.37 17.70 -4.30
CA GLU A 183 8.74 16.50 -5.05
C GLU A 183 8.31 15.27 -4.25
N PHE A 184 7.80 14.26 -4.93
CA PHE A 184 7.38 13.01 -4.30
C PHE A 184 7.73 11.82 -5.19
N ASP A 185 8.05 10.71 -4.54
CA ASP A 185 8.23 9.39 -5.14
C ASP A 185 7.71 8.38 -4.11
N VAL A 186 6.48 7.90 -4.32
CA VAL A 186 5.72 7.16 -3.31
C VAL A 186 5.20 5.83 -3.82
N ARG A 187 5.12 4.87 -2.90
CA ARG A 187 4.34 3.65 -3.05
C ARG A 187 3.04 3.81 -2.29
N TRP A 188 1.91 3.74 -2.99
CA TRP A 188 0.60 3.82 -2.36
C TRP A 188 0.06 2.45 -2.00
N VAL A 189 -0.99 2.45 -1.19
CA VAL A 189 -1.78 1.27 -0.86
C VAL A 189 -3.25 1.59 -1.05
N GLU A 190 -4.04 0.62 -1.44
CA GLU A 190 -5.49 0.77 -1.52
C GLU A 190 -6.11 0.54 -0.15
N LEU A 191 -6.93 1.49 0.31
CA LEU A 191 -7.72 1.28 1.51
C LEU A 191 -9.01 0.57 1.13
N GLU A 192 -9.16 -0.68 1.57
CA GLU A 192 -10.42 -1.41 1.47
C GLU A 192 -11.51 -0.71 2.32
N GLU A 193 -12.71 -0.56 1.76
CA GLU A 193 -13.88 0.06 2.42
C GLU A 193 -14.45 -0.78 3.56
#